data_AF-A0A0G0INM7-F1
#
_entry.id   AF-A0A0G0INM7-F1
#
_cell.length_a   1.000
_cell.length_b   1.000
_cell.length_c   1.000
_cell.angle_alpha   90.00
_cell.angle_beta   90.00
_cell.angle_gamma   90.00
#
_symmetry.space_group_name_H-M   'P 1'
#
loop_
_entity.id
_entity.type
_entity.pdbx_description
1 polymer ?
#
loop_
_entity_poly.entity_id
_entity_poly.type
_entity_poly.pdbx_seq_one_letter_code
_entity_poly.pdbx_strand_id
1 'polypeptide(L)'
;MRDFKGKKVAVIGLGIEGSSVVRFLQDKDLEITIFDQKEEKDLDFKGIDKRNLKVICGEKYLSGGLKNFDIIFRSQGVKRHLPAILEAEKAGVEISSEIKLFFDLSPSKIIGVTGTKGKGTTSTLISNI
;
A
#
# COMPACT_ATOMS: atom_id res chain seq x y z
N MET A 1 5.92 11.58 14.12
CA MET A 1 4.92 10.51 13.87
C MET A 1 4.10 10.92 12.66
N ARG A 2 3.99 10.07 11.64
CA ARG A 2 3.24 10.39 10.42
C ARG A 2 1.74 10.39 10.75
N ASP A 3 1.07 11.53 10.57
CA ASP A 3 -0.36 11.67 10.85
C ASP A 3 -1.21 11.40 9.60
N PHE A 4 -2.22 10.56 9.76
CA PHE A 4 -3.16 10.17 8.73
C PHE A 4 -4.57 10.71 8.98
N LYS A 5 -4.84 11.31 10.15
CA LYS A 5 -6.18 11.73 10.55
C LYS A 5 -6.84 12.61 9.49
N GLY A 6 -8.05 12.25 9.09
CA GLY A 6 -8.84 12.97 8.09
C GLY A 6 -8.35 12.84 6.64
N LYS A 7 -7.32 12.03 6.37
CA LYS A 7 -6.83 11.79 5.00
C LYS A 7 -7.64 10.69 4.31
N LYS A 8 -7.86 10.88 3.01
CA LYS A 8 -8.38 9.87 2.10
C LYS A 8 -7.23 9.00 1.59
N VAL A 9 -7.29 7.71 1.92
CA VAL A 9 -6.24 6.75 1.59
C VAL A 9 -6.70 5.83 0.49
N ALA A 10 -5.88 5.65 -0.54
CA ALA A 10 -6.04 4.57 -1.51
C ALA A 10 -4.98 3.49 -1.31
N VAL A 11 -5.37 2.23 -1.47
CA VAL A 11 -4.45 1.08 -1.53
C VAL A 11 -4.65 0.39 -2.87
N ILE A 12 -3.61 0.31 -3.70
CA ILE A 12 -3.66 -0.31 -5.03
C ILE A 12 -2.94 -1.66 -5.01
N GLY A 13 -3.72 -2.71 -5.23
CA GLY A 13 -3.35 -4.12 -5.09
C GLY A 13 -3.38 -4.54 -3.63
N LEU A 14 -4.35 -5.38 -3.24
CA LEU A 14 -4.52 -5.83 -1.87
C LEU A 14 -3.40 -6.80 -1.48
N GLY A 15 -3.27 -7.93 -2.17
CA GLY A 15 -2.15 -8.88 -2.01
C GLY A 15 -1.66 -9.09 -0.56
N ILE A 16 -0.35 -9.25 -0.38
CA ILE A 16 0.27 -9.33 0.96
C ILE A 16 0.56 -7.92 1.49
N GLU A 17 1.22 -7.07 0.69
CA GLU A 17 1.65 -5.72 1.08
C GLU A 17 0.47 -4.79 1.36
N GLY A 18 -0.50 -4.71 0.44
CA GLY A 18 -1.69 -3.88 0.61
C GLY A 18 -2.53 -4.31 1.81
N SER A 19 -2.69 -5.62 2.04
CA SER A 19 -3.39 -6.14 3.23
C SER A 19 -2.69 -5.73 4.52
N SER A 20 -1.35 -5.73 4.53
CA SER A 20 -0.55 -5.26 5.66
C SER A 20 -0.80 -3.77 5.94
N VAL A 21 -0.79 -2.93 4.91
CA VAL A 21 -1.12 -1.50 5.00
C VAL A 21 -2.54 -1.29 5.51
N VAL A 22 -3.54 -1.97 4.95
CA VAL A 22 -4.95 -1.85 5.37
C VAL A 22 -5.11 -2.24 6.84
N ARG A 23 -4.54 -3.37 7.27
CA ARG A 23 -4.59 -3.79 8.68
C ARG A 23 -3.99 -2.78 9.63
N PHE A 24 -2.89 -2.13 9.24
CA PHE A 24 -2.26 -1.10 10.05
C PHE A 24 -3.08 0.20 10.13
N LEU A 25 -3.83 0.53 9.07
CA LEU A 25 -4.55 1.80 8.95
C LEU A 25 -6.03 1.72 9.37
N GLN A 26 -6.67 0.55 9.31
CA GLN A 26 -8.12 0.41 9.56
C GLN A 26 -8.56 0.85 10.97
N ASP A 27 -7.67 0.79 11.95
CA ASP A 27 -7.94 1.21 13.33
C ASP A 27 -7.79 2.74 13.55
N LYS A 28 -7.46 3.50 12.50
CA LYS A 28 -7.11 4.94 12.61
C LYS A 28 -8.24 5.90 12.22
N ASP A 29 -9.48 5.43 12.13
CA ASP A 29 -10.67 6.22 11.74
C ASP A 29 -10.45 6.97 10.40
N LEU A 30 -10.09 6.20 9.36
CA LEU A 30 -9.75 6.69 8.03
C LEU A 30 -10.71 6.15 6.98
N GLU A 31 -11.00 6.97 5.97
CA GLU A 31 -11.63 6.49 4.73
C GLU A 31 -10.56 5.83 3.85
N ILE A 32 -10.60 4.50 3.78
CA ILE A 32 -9.68 3.70 2.96
C ILE A 32 -10.44 3.12 1.77
N THR A 33 -9.93 3.36 0.56
CA THR A 33 -10.41 2.71 -0.67
C THR A 33 -9.37 1.74 -1.21
N ILE A 34 -9.76 0.48 -1.35
CA ILE A 34 -8.96 -0.59 -1.95
C ILE A 34 -9.30 -0.66 -3.43
N PHE A 35 -8.26 -0.71 -4.25
CA PHE A 35 -8.31 -0.84 -5.70
C PHE A 35 -7.58 -2.12 -6.10
N ASP A 36 -8.27 -3.10 -6.68
CA ASP A 36 -7.63 -4.33 -7.16
C ASP A 36 -8.13 -4.72 -8.55
N GLN A 37 -7.26 -5.28 -9.39
CA GLN A 37 -7.65 -5.75 -10.72
C GLN A 37 -8.49 -7.03 -10.65
N LYS A 38 -8.30 -7.84 -9.59
CA LYS A 38 -9.09 -9.05 -9.37
C LYS A 38 -10.53 -8.69 -8.98
N GLU A 39 -11.41 -9.66 -9.16
CA GLU A 39 -12.75 -9.59 -8.60
C GLU A 39 -12.69 -9.70 -7.07
N GLU A 40 -13.65 -9.07 -6.38
CA GLU A 40 -13.65 -8.99 -4.91
C GLU A 40 -13.69 -10.37 -4.24
N LYS A 41 -14.36 -11.34 -4.88
CA LYS A 41 -14.43 -12.74 -4.42
C LYS A 41 -13.07 -13.45 -4.38
N ASP A 42 -12.09 -12.96 -5.14
CA ASP A 42 -10.75 -13.55 -5.28
C ASP A 42 -9.72 -12.83 -4.38
N LEU A 43 -10.19 -11.91 -3.54
CA LEU A 43 -9.39 -11.16 -2.58
C LEU A 43 -9.46 -11.81 -1.19
N ASP A 44 -8.32 -11.80 -0.48
CA ASP A 44 -8.24 -12.25 0.90
C ASP A 44 -8.33 -11.05 1.85
N PHE A 45 -9.41 -11.01 2.64
CA PHE A 45 -9.66 -9.98 3.65
C PHE A 45 -9.36 -10.47 5.09
N LYS A 46 -8.56 -11.52 5.26
CA LYS A 46 -8.24 -12.04 6.59
C LYS A 46 -7.62 -10.97 7.49
N GLY A 47 -8.27 -10.74 8.63
CA GLY A 47 -7.88 -9.73 9.62
C GLY A 47 -8.21 -8.29 9.22
N ILE A 48 -9.02 -8.10 8.16
CA ILE A 48 -9.47 -6.79 7.69
C ILE A 48 -10.97 -6.63 7.99
N ASP A 49 -11.33 -5.55 8.68
CA ASP A 49 -12.72 -5.15 8.89
C ASP A 49 -13.18 -4.24 7.76
N LYS A 50 -14.15 -4.73 6.98
CA LYS A 50 -14.64 -4.04 5.78
C LYS A 50 -15.65 -2.93 6.05
N ARG A 51 -16.14 -2.76 7.29
CA ARG A 51 -17.21 -1.79 7.61
C ARG A 51 -16.88 -0.36 7.19
N ASN A 52 -15.60 0.03 7.26
CA ASN A 52 -15.12 1.37 6.93
C ASN A 52 -14.27 1.40 5.65
N LEU A 53 -14.39 0.37 4.80
CA LEU A 53 -13.60 0.23 3.59
C LEU A 53 -14.49 0.30 2.35
N LYS A 54 -14.02 1.03 1.35
CA LYS A 54 -14.56 0.92 0.00
C LYS A 54 -13.67 -0.02 -0.81
N VAL A 55 -14.26 -0.92 -1.59
CA VAL A 55 -13.53 -1.82 -2.48
C VAL A 55 -13.96 -1.56 -3.92
N ILE A 56 -13.00 -1.38 -4.82
CA ILE A 56 -13.21 -1.18 -6.25
C ILE A 56 -12.36 -2.23 -6.99
N CYS A 57 -13.05 -3.12 -7.71
CA CYS A 57 -12.47 -4.33 -8.29
C CYS A 57 -12.66 -4.42 -9.81
N GLY A 58 -12.00 -5.40 -10.42
CA GLY A 58 -12.17 -5.78 -11.82
C GLY A 58 -11.28 -5.02 -12.81
N GLU A 59 -11.44 -5.28 -14.10
CA GLU A 59 -10.54 -4.77 -15.15
C GLU A 59 -10.43 -3.23 -15.18
N LYS A 60 -11.50 -2.52 -14.81
CA LYS A 60 -11.60 -1.05 -14.83
C LYS A 60 -11.47 -0.43 -13.44
N TYR A 61 -10.85 -1.13 -12.50
CA TYR A 61 -10.74 -0.70 -11.11
C TYR A 61 -10.19 0.73 -10.92
N LEU A 62 -9.33 1.22 -11.81
CA LEU A 62 -8.77 2.59 -11.74
C LEU A 62 -9.57 3.65 -12.54
N SER A 63 -10.67 3.29 -13.20
CA SER A 63 -11.41 4.21 -14.09
C SER A 63 -12.05 5.41 -13.37
N GLY A 64 -12.36 5.27 -12.08
CA GLY A 64 -12.86 6.37 -11.24
C GLY A 64 -11.82 7.44 -10.91
N GLY A 65 -10.56 7.22 -11.28
CA GLY A 65 -9.46 8.14 -11.02
C GLY A 65 -8.94 8.07 -9.58
N LEU A 66 -7.78 8.69 -9.38
CA LEU A 66 -7.02 8.63 -8.13
C LEU A 66 -6.67 10.02 -7.56
N LYS A 67 -7.13 11.10 -8.21
CA LYS A 67 -6.76 12.50 -7.89
C LYS A 67 -7.35 13.03 -6.59
N ASN A 68 -8.41 12.38 -6.08
CA ASN A 68 -9.15 12.83 -4.88
C ASN A 68 -8.63 12.20 -3.57
N PHE A 69 -7.52 11.46 -3.64
CA PHE A 69 -6.87 10.87 -2.47
C PHE A 69 -5.71 11.75 -2.03
N ASP A 70 -5.41 11.74 -0.73
CA ASP A 70 -4.23 12.44 -0.20
C ASP A 70 -2.98 11.58 -0.35
N ILE A 71 -3.16 10.26 -0.26
CA ILE A 71 -2.07 9.27 -0.33
C ILE A 71 -2.54 7.97 -0.98
N ILE A 72 -1.63 7.40 -1.78
CA ILE A 72 -1.81 6.13 -2.46
C ILE A 72 -0.69 5.18 -2.04
N PHE A 73 -1.03 4.06 -1.42
CA PHE A 73 -0.11 2.95 -1.21
C PHE A 73 -0.19 1.99 -2.38
N ARG A 74 0.89 1.91 -3.16
CA ARG A 74 0.98 1.03 -4.32
C ARG A 74 1.78 -0.23 -3.96
N SER A 75 1.17 -1.40 -4.12
CA SER A 75 1.86 -2.68 -4.01
C SER A 75 2.92 -2.86 -5.11
N GLN A 76 4.02 -3.54 -4.82
CA GLN A 76 5.16 -3.67 -5.74
C GLN A 76 4.76 -4.23 -7.12
N GLY A 77 3.82 -5.19 -7.16
CA GLY A 77 3.33 -5.82 -8.39
C GLY A 77 2.51 -4.92 -9.32
N VAL A 78 2.04 -3.77 -8.85
CA VAL A 78 1.28 -2.81 -9.67
C VAL A 78 2.24 -1.90 -10.43
N LYS A 79 2.13 -1.79 -11.75
CA LYS A 79 3.02 -0.93 -12.55
C LYS A 79 2.92 0.54 -12.11
N ARG A 80 4.05 1.20 -11.82
CA ARG A 80 4.07 2.63 -11.44
C ARG A 80 3.58 3.55 -12.57
N HIS A 81 3.89 3.20 -13.82
CA HIS A 81 3.59 4.05 -14.98
C HIS A 81 2.16 3.91 -15.52
N LEU A 82 1.22 3.40 -14.72
CA LEU A 82 -0.20 3.41 -15.11
C LEU A 82 -0.69 4.86 -15.22
N PRO A 83 -1.45 5.23 -16.26
CA PRO A 83 -1.90 6.61 -16.48
C PRO A 83 -2.58 7.22 -15.25
N ALA A 84 -3.49 6.49 -14.59
CA ALA A 84 -4.18 6.97 -13.40
C ALA A 84 -3.24 7.33 -12.23
N ILE A 85 -2.14 6.57 -12.04
CA ILE A 85 -1.15 6.83 -10.98
C ILE A 85 -0.33 8.08 -11.34
N LEU A 86 0.13 8.19 -12.59
CA LEU A 86 0.88 9.36 -13.07
C LEU A 86 0.04 10.64 -12.99
N GLU A 87 -1.25 10.54 -13.31
CA GLU A 87 -2.18 11.67 -13.18
C GLU A 87 -2.42 12.09 -11.74
N ALA A 88 -2.50 11.16 -10.79
CA ALA A 88 -2.59 11.46 -9.38
C ALA A 88 -1.30 12.11 -8.85
N GLU A 89 -0.13 11.57 -9.22
CA GLU A 89 1.17 12.14 -8.85
C GLU A 89 1.30 13.59 -9.36
N LYS A 90 0.88 13.87 -10.60
CA LYS A 90 0.81 15.23 -11.17
C LYS A 90 -0.17 16.15 -10.45
N ALA A 91 -1.24 15.60 -9.88
CA ALA A 91 -2.23 16.35 -9.09
C ALA A 91 -1.77 16.60 -7.64
N GLY A 92 -0.55 16.19 -7.27
CA GLY A 92 0.02 16.39 -5.94
C GLY A 92 -0.31 15.28 -4.93
N VAL A 93 -0.92 14.17 -5.39
CA VAL A 93 -1.20 13.02 -4.53
C VAL A 93 0.09 12.31 -4.16
N GLU A 94 0.27 11.99 -2.88
CA GLU A 94 1.46 11.29 -2.43
C GLU A 94 1.42 9.81 -2.87
N ILE A 95 2.42 9.37 -3.62
CA ILE A 95 2.60 7.95 -3.96
C ILE A 95 3.59 7.31 -2.99
N SER A 96 3.11 6.33 -2.22
CA SER A 96 3.87 5.62 -1.18
C SER A 96 3.81 4.09 -1.38
N SER A 97 4.47 3.36 -0.48
CA SER A 97 4.49 1.89 -0.41
C SER A 97 4.48 1.42 1.05
N GLU A 98 4.22 0.13 1.28
CA GLU A 98 4.35 -0.48 2.60
C GLU A 98 5.76 -0.27 3.18
N ILE A 99 6.79 -0.51 2.37
CA ILE A 99 8.19 -0.32 2.80
C ILE A 99 8.47 1.14 3.18
N LYS A 100 7.96 2.11 2.40
CA LYS A 100 8.12 3.53 2.75
C LYS A 100 7.39 3.86 4.05
N LEU A 101 6.18 3.33 4.25
CA LEU A 101 5.44 3.48 5.50
C LEU A 101 6.24 2.95 6.68
N PHE A 102 6.84 1.76 6.54
CA PHE A 102 7.70 1.17 7.55
C PHE A 102 8.91 2.07 7.86
N PHE A 103 9.61 2.58 6.85
CA PHE A 103 10.75 3.49 7.07
C PHE A 103 10.36 4.80 7.77
N ASP A 104 9.20 5.36 7.42
CA ASP A 104 8.74 6.62 8.01
C ASP A 104 8.28 6.46 9.47
N LEU A 105 7.96 5.24 9.91
CA LEU A 105 7.42 4.95 11.24
C LEU A 105 8.39 4.24 12.18
N SER A 106 9.35 3.47 11.64
CA SER A 106 10.27 2.69 12.47
C SER A 106 11.21 3.61 13.25
N PRO A 107 11.23 3.53 14.59
CA PRO A 107 12.18 4.28 15.41
C PRO A 107 13.56 3.62 15.46
N SER A 108 13.67 2.39 14.92
CA SER A 108 14.85 1.54 15.03
C SER A 108 15.81 1.74 13.86
N LYS A 109 17.07 1.36 14.07
CA LYS A 109 18.06 1.30 12.98
C LYS A 109 17.60 0.33 11.90
N ILE A 110 17.59 0.79 10.65
CA ILE A 110 17.20 0.01 9.48
C ILE A 110 18.46 -0.40 8.70
N ILE A 111 18.57 -1.69 8.35
CA ILE A 111 19.61 -2.23 7.48
C ILE A 111 18.94 -2.78 6.23
N GLY A 112 19.25 -2.20 5.06
CA GLY A 112 18.72 -2.63 3.77
C GLY A 112 19.63 -3.64 3.08
N VAL A 113 19.09 -4.81 2.71
CA VAL A 113 19.81 -5.83 1.92
C VAL A 113 19.09 -6.03 0.59
N THR A 114 19.77 -5.78 -0.53
CA THR A 114 19.25 -5.94 -1.88
C THR A 114 20.25 -6.66 -2.79
N GLY A 115 19.80 -7.16 -3.94
CA GLY A 115 20.62 -7.90 -4.91
C GLY A 115 19.85 -9.03 -5.59
N THR A 116 20.36 -9.57 -6.70
CA THR A 116 19.65 -10.61 -7.46
C THR A 116 19.62 -11.95 -6.70
N LYS A 117 20.72 -12.32 -6.03
CA LYS A 117 20.88 -13.56 -5.26
C LYS A 117 21.49 -13.25 -3.87
N GLY A 118 21.35 -14.18 -2.92
CA GLY A 118 21.98 -14.08 -1.58
C GLY A 118 21.23 -13.24 -0.53
N LYS A 119 20.23 -12.43 -0.91
CA LYS A 119 19.50 -11.53 0.01
C LYS A 119 19.05 -12.19 1.31
N GLY A 120 18.32 -13.32 1.22
CA GLY A 120 17.77 -13.99 2.40
C GLY A 120 18.85 -14.57 3.32
N THR A 121 19.92 -15.13 2.76
CA THR A 121 21.05 -15.64 3.54
C THR A 121 21.77 -14.49 4.24
N THR A 122 22.11 -13.42 3.50
CA THR A 122 22.80 -12.26 4.07
C THR A 122 21.97 -11.57 5.15
N SER A 123 20.66 -11.38 4.93
CA SER A 123 19.79 -10.76 5.94
C SER A 123 19.67 -11.60 7.21
N THR A 124 19.63 -12.93 7.07
CA THR A 124 19.58 -13.86 8.21
C THR A 124 20.90 -13.87 8.99
N LEU A 125 22.04 -13.78 8.29
CA LEU A 125 23.34 -13.68 8.97
C LEU A 125 23.46 -12.38 9.76
N ILE A 126 23.05 -11.25 9.17
CA ILE A 126 23.05 -9.94 9.85
C ILE A 126 22.17 -9.97 11.11
N SER A 127 21.03 -10.66 11.10
CA SER A 127 20.13 -10.71 12.26
C SER A 127 20.65 -11.56 13.42
N ASN A 128 21.64 -12.43 13.17
CA ASN A 128 22.18 -13.38 14.14
C ASN A 128 23.54 -12.94 14.72
N ILE A 129 23.99 -11.73 14.39
CA ILE A 129 25.23 -11.10 14.87
C ILE A 129 24.84 -9.92 15.75
#